data_AF-A0A9D9IA83-F1
#
_entry.id   AF-A0A9D9IA83-F1
#
_cell.length_a   1.000
_cell.length_b   1.000
_cell.length_c   1.000
_cell.angle_alpha   90.00
_cell.angle_beta   90.00
_cell.angle_gamma   90.00
#
_symmetry.space_group_name_H-M   'P 1'
#
loop_
_entity.id
_entity.type
_entity.pdbx_description
1 polymer ?
#
loop_
_entity_poly.entity_id
_entity_poly.type
_entity_poly.pdbx_seq_one_letter_code
_entity_poly.pdbx_strand_id
1 'polypeptide(L)'
;MSDYSDIINHKAHVSSQHPRMSIEDRAAQFSPFAALSGYEETIEEAGRVAEMKTILGEDAINELNTNIGNLKKGDHVSISYFIEKEDIIRHADSVISAIDTVMNILTLEDGKKIPFDCILAIECENDEK
;
A
#
# COMPACT_ATOMS: atom_id res chain seq x y z
N MET A 1 -53.62 -16.13 -7.68
CA MET A 1 -52.60 -15.10 -7.41
C MET A 1 -53.34 -13.80 -7.16
N SER A 2 -53.12 -13.17 -6.01
CA SER A 2 -53.78 -11.89 -5.68
C SER A 2 -53.28 -10.81 -6.63
N ASP A 3 -54.20 -10.12 -7.29
CA ASP A 3 -53.91 -9.01 -8.21
C ASP A 3 -53.75 -7.74 -7.36
N TYR A 4 -52.51 -7.26 -7.23
CA TYR A 4 -52.14 -6.10 -6.39
C TYR A 4 -52.14 -4.79 -7.19
N SER A 5 -52.81 -4.77 -8.34
CA SER A 5 -52.83 -3.66 -9.31
C SER A 5 -53.52 -2.40 -8.78
N ASP A 6 -54.28 -2.51 -7.70
CA ASP A 6 -54.94 -1.43 -6.97
C ASP A 6 -54.01 -0.67 -6.01
N ILE A 7 -52.94 -1.29 -5.49
CA ILE A 7 -52.03 -0.69 -4.50
C ILE A 7 -50.75 -0.15 -5.15
N ILE A 8 -50.29 -0.72 -6.26
CA ILE A 8 -48.99 -0.40 -6.87
C ILE A 8 -48.85 1.05 -7.37
N ASN A 9 -49.98 1.69 -7.73
CA ASN A 9 -50.01 3.05 -8.27
C ASN A 9 -50.45 4.12 -7.26
N HIS A 10 -50.54 3.77 -5.96
CA HIS A 10 -50.99 4.72 -4.96
C HIS A 10 -49.91 5.78 -4.66
N LYS A 11 -50.27 7.07 -4.74
CA LYS A 11 -49.37 8.15 -4.32
C LYS A 11 -49.07 7.99 -2.83
N ALA A 12 -47.79 7.95 -2.48
CA ALA A 12 -47.40 7.89 -1.07
C ALA A 12 -47.84 9.17 -0.36
N HIS A 13 -48.53 9.04 0.78
CA HIS A 13 -49.00 10.18 1.56
C HIS A 13 -47.83 11.04 2.05
N VAL A 14 -47.87 12.35 1.79
CA VAL A 14 -46.89 13.33 2.28
C VAL A 14 -47.60 14.22 3.29
N SER A 15 -47.14 14.20 4.54
CA SER A 15 -47.67 15.07 5.58
C SER A 15 -47.35 16.54 5.28
N SER A 16 -48.33 17.41 5.44
CA SER A 16 -48.16 18.85 5.32
C SER A 16 -47.52 19.49 6.56
N GLN A 17 -47.67 18.84 7.73
CA GLN A 17 -47.11 19.32 9.00
C GLN A 17 -45.69 18.80 9.25
N HIS A 18 -45.39 17.58 8.78
CA HIS A 18 -44.08 16.95 8.89
C HIS A 18 -43.55 16.68 7.48
N PRO A 19 -42.92 17.69 6.84
CA PRO A 19 -42.33 17.50 5.53
C PRO A 19 -41.32 16.36 5.58
N ARG A 20 -41.28 15.56 4.51
CA ARG A 20 -40.30 14.48 4.40
C ARG A 20 -38.90 15.08 4.34
N MET A 21 -38.00 14.50 5.12
CA MET A 21 -36.58 14.80 5.05
C MET A 21 -36.06 14.62 3.60
N SER A 22 -35.19 15.54 3.16
CA SER A 22 -34.58 15.50 1.83
C SER A 22 -33.73 14.23 1.67
N ILE A 23 -33.44 13.84 0.43
CA ILE A 23 -32.59 12.67 0.16
C ILE A 23 -31.17 12.88 0.73
N GLU A 24 -30.67 14.12 0.66
CA GLU A 24 -29.36 14.52 1.19
C GLU A 24 -29.31 14.41 2.72
N ASP A 25 -30.32 14.93 3.41
CA ASP A 25 -30.42 14.83 4.87
C ASP A 25 -30.61 13.37 5.32
N ARG A 26 -31.30 12.55 4.53
CA ARG A 26 -31.37 11.09 4.76
C ARG A 26 -30.01 10.43 4.60
N ALA A 27 -29.22 10.80 3.59
CA ALA A 27 -27.88 10.26 3.41
C ALA A 27 -26.95 10.66 4.58
N ALA A 28 -27.11 11.86 5.12
CA ALA A 28 -26.36 12.33 6.29
C ALA A 28 -26.62 11.51 7.56
N GLN A 29 -27.79 10.86 7.70
CA GLN A 29 -28.03 9.92 8.82
C GLN A 29 -27.14 8.67 8.74
N PHE A 30 -26.68 8.31 7.54
CA PHE A 30 -25.76 7.20 7.27
C PHE A 30 -24.32 7.69 7.03
N SER A 31 -23.97 8.86 7.57
CA SER A 31 -22.62 9.45 7.49
C SER A 31 -21.58 9.05 8.56
N PRO A 32 -21.73 8.03 9.44
CA PRO A 32 -20.78 7.83 10.55
C PRO A 32 -19.37 7.42 10.09
N PHE A 33 -19.12 7.27 8.79
CA PHE A 33 -17.80 7.02 8.20
C PHE A 33 -17.24 8.17 7.34
N ALA A 34 -17.93 9.31 7.24
CA ALA A 34 -17.47 10.46 6.43
C ALA A 34 -16.24 11.17 7.01
N ALA A 35 -15.84 10.88 8.25
CA ALA A 35 -14.59 11.39 8.84
C ALA A 35 -13.33 10.65 8.34
N LEU A 36 -13.50 9.56 7.60
CA LEU A 36 -12.44 8.69 7.07
C LEU A 36 -12.25 8.84 5.55
N SER A 37 -12.43 10.06 4.99
CA SER A 37 -12.08 10.41 3.60
C SER A 37 -10.56 10.37 3.31
N GLY A 38 -9.85 9.43 3.93
CA GLY A 38 -8.45 9.08 3.71
C GLY A 38 -8.20 7.57 3.83
N TYR A 39 -9.24 6.74 4.00
CA TYR A 39 -9.09 5.28 4.03
C TYR A 39 -9.11 4.64 2.62
N GLU A 40 -9.60 5.36 1.62
CA GLU A 40 -9.48 4.93 0.21
C GLU A 40 -8.01 4.81 -0.21
N GLU A 41 -7.16 5.76 0.19
CA GLU A 41 -5.73 5.70 -0.05
C GLU A 41 -5.10 4.47 0.63
N THR A 42 -5.51 4.12 1.86
CA THR A 42 -4.99 2.91 2.53
C THR A 42 -5.46 1.59 1.90
N ILE A 43 -6.65 1.57 1.29
CA ILE A 43 -7.16 0.37 0.59
C ILE A 43 -6.48 0.23 -0.78
N GLU A 44 -6.33 1.33 -1.52
CA GLU A 44 -5.61 1.34 -2.81
C GLU A 44 -4.11 1.03 -2.63
N GLU A 45 -3.48 1.60 -1.60
CA GLU A 45 -2.07 1.34 -1.25
C GLU A 45 -1.85 -0.14 -0.89
N ALA A 46 -2.73 -0.71 -0.05
CA ALA A 46 -2.66 -2.14 0.28
C ALA A 46 -2.82 -3.05 -0.95
N GLY A 47 -3.61 -2.61 -1.95
CA GLY A 47 -3.72 -3.28 -3.25
C GLY A 47 -2.44 -3.19 -4.08
N ARG A 48 -1.84 -2.00 -4.21
CA ARG A 48 -0.60 -1.79 -4.99
C ARG A 48 0.61 -2.53 -4.40
N VAL A 49 0.79 -2.47 -3.08
CA VAL A 49 1.87 -3.17 -2.38
C VAL A 49 1.76 -4.68 -2.60
N ALA A 50 0.54 -5.23 -2.63
CA ALA A 50 0.30 -6.64 -2.92
C ALA A 50 0.61 -6.98 -4.40
N GLU A 51 0.18 -6.15 -5.35
CA GLU A 51 0.43 -6.35 -6.79
C GLU A 51 1.93 -6.33 -7.15
N MET A 52 2.74 -5.54 -6.45
CA MET A 52 4.19 -5.51 -6.68
C MET A 52 4.94 -6.68 -6.05
N LYS A 53 4.55 -7.12 -4.84
CA LYS A 53 5.12 -8.36 -4.26
C LYS A 53 4.86 -9.57 -5.16
N THR A 54 3.77 -9.58 -5.94
CA THR A 54 3.52 -10.59 -6.98
C THR A 54 4.47 -10.55 -8.18
N ILE A 55 5.31 -9.52 -8.37
CA ILE A 55 6.26 -9.43 -9.48
C ILE A 55 7.48 -10.33 -9.25
N LEU A 56 7.90 -10.51 -7.99
CA LEU A 56 9.02 -11.37 -7.64
C LEU A 56 8.51 -12.80 -7.41
N GLY A 57 8.99 -13.75 -8.21
CA GLY A 57 8.74 -15.16 -7.96
C GLY A 57 9.37 -15.63 -6.63
N GLU A 58 8.87 -16.72 -6.06
CA GLU A 58 9.38 -17.28 -4.79
C GLU A 58 10.90 -17.53 -4.84
N ASP A 59 11.41 -18.00 -5.98
CA ASP A 59 12.83 -18.22 -6.20
C ASP A 59 13.64 -16.90 -6.12
N ALA A 60 13.16 -15.84 -6.75
CA ALA A 60 13.80 -14.52 -6.72
C ALA A 60 13.80 -13.92 -5.31
N ILE A 61 12.72 -14.12 -4.54
CA ILE A 61 12.65 -13.70 -3.13
C ILE A 61 13.67 -14.45 -2.28
N ASN A 62 13.83 -15.76 -2.49
CA ASN A 62 14.81 -16.57 -1.76
C ASN A 62 16.25 -16.16 -2.07
N GLU A 63 16.56 -15.89 -3.35
CA GLU A 63 17.85 -15.36 -3.78
C GLU A 63 18.13 -13.99 -3.15
N LEU A 64 17.15 -13.08 -3.19
CA LEU A 64 17.27 -11.76 -2.59
C LEU A 64 17.52 -11.83 -1.08
N ASN A 65 16.76 -12.66 -0.36
CA ASN A 65 16.94 -12.87 1.08
C ASN A 65 18.34 -13.43 1.40
N THR A 66 18.84 -14.34 0.56
CA THR A 66 20.19 -14.89 0.70
C THR A 66 21.23 -13.80 0.50
N ASN A 67 21.07 -12.97 -0.53
CA ASN A 67 21.97 -11.85 -0.81
C ASN A 67 21.98 -10.86 0.35
N ILE A 68 20.81 -10.43 0.85
CA ILE A 68 20.69 -9.53 2.00
C ILE A 68 21.33 -10.13 3.26
N GLY A 69 21.14 -11.43 3.51
CA GLY A 69 21.74 -12.13 4.65
C GLY A 69 23.27 -12.21 4.61
N ASN A 70 23.88 -12.12 3.43
CA ASN A 70 25.33 -12.15 3.24
C ASN A 70 25.98 -10.77 3.35
N LEU A 71 25.21 -9.68 3.31
CA LEU A 71 25.71 -8.32 3.37
C LEU A 71 26.36 -8.00 4.70
N LYS A 72 27.40 -7.17 4.64
CA LYS A 72 28.11 -6.65 5.79
C LYS A 72 28.19 -5.14 5.73
N LYS A 73 28.34 -4.54 6.91
CA LYS A 73 28.67 -3.13 7.03
C LYS A 73 29.99 -2.86 6.30
N GLY A 74 30.01 -1.87 5.42
CA GLY A 74 31.16 -1.50 4.61
C GLY A 74 31.16 -2.07 3.20
N ASP A 75 30.21 -2.94 2.84
CA ASP A 75 30.10 -3.46 1.48
C ASP A 75 29.56 -2.38 0.53
N HIS A 76 30.14 -2.31 -0.67
CA HIS A 76 29.63 -1.49 -1.75
C HIS A 76 28.53 -2.26 -2.49
N VAL A 77 27.33 -1.68 -2.55
CA VAL A 77 26.16 -2.34 -3.11
C VAL A 77 25.42 -1.45 -4.09
N SER A 78 24.94 -2.07 -5.16
CA SER A 78 23.93 -1.51 -6.04
C SER A 78 22.57 -2.06 -5.64
N ILE A 79 21.64 -1.17 -5.28
CA ILE A 79 20.33 -1.54 -4.74
C ILE A 79 19.24 -0.97 -5.63
N SER A 80 18.34 -1.83 -6.07
CA SER A 80 17.07 -1.44 -6.69
C SER A 80 15.96 -1.58 -5.65
N TYR A 81 15.28 -0.47 -5.32
CA TYR A 81 14.21 -0.46 -4.33
C TYR A 81 13.03 0.39 -4.79
N PHE A 82 11.86 0.02 -4.30
CA PHE A 82 10.60 0.67 -4.59
C PHE A 82 10.30 1.77 -3.56
N ILE A 83 9.71 2.88 -4.01
CA ILE A 83 9.23 3.96 -3.15
C ILE A 83 7.71 4.02 -3.24
N GLU A 84 7.03 3.48 -2.22
CA GLU A 84 5.56 3.43 -2.09
C GLU A 84 4.89 4.77 -2.41
N LYS A 85 5.35 5.85 -1.79
CA LYS A 85 4.76 7.20 -1.94
C LYS A 85 4.74 7.74 -3.37
N GLU A 86 5.69 7.33 -4.19
CA GLU A 86 5.86 7.87 -5.54
C GLU A 86 5.54 6.84 -6.62
N ASP A 87 5.33 5.57 -6.24
CA ASP A 87 5.10 4.46 -7.16
C ASP A 87 6.23 4.29 -8.20
N ILE A 88 7.47 4.52 -7.77
CA ILE A 88 8.67 4.53 -8.64
C ILE A 88 9.76 3.62 -8.06
N ILE A 89 10.42 2.88 -8.95
CA ILE A 89 11.64 2.13 -8.64
C ILE A 89 12.84 3.07 -8.78
N ARG A 90 13.70 3.08 -7.77
CA ARG A 90 14.97 3.82 -7.79
C ARG A 90 16.15 2.89 -7.59
N HIS A 91 17.28 3.32 -8.13
CA HIS A 91 18.56 2.66 -7.95
C HIS A 91 19.44 3.50 -7.02
N ALA A 92 20.24 2.86 -6.19
CA ALA A 92 21.23 3.51 -5.35
C ALA A 92 22.50 2.66 -5.30
N ASP A 93 23.62 3.28 -5.63
CA ASP A 93 24.95 2.71 -5.50
C ASP A 93 25.62 3.39 -4.32
N SER A 94 25.81 2.65 -3.22
CA SER A 94 26.33 3.23 -1.98
C SER A 94 26.92 2.15 -1.08
N VAL A 95 27.61 2.60 -0.03
CA VAL A 95 28.19 1.72 1.00
C VAL A 95 27.19 1.50 2.13
N ILE A 96 27.13 0.27 2.63
CA ILE A 96 26.28 -0.07 3.78
C ILE A 96 26.89 0.51 5.07
N SER A 97 26.15 1.42 5.70
CA SER A 97 26.54 2.03 6.99
C SER A 97 26.06 1.21 8.19
N ALA A 98 24.85 0.67 8.13
CA ALA A 98 24.29 -0.20 9.16
C ALA A 98 23.22 -1.14 8.58
N ILE A 99 23.12 -2.33 9.18
CA ILE A 99 22.11 -3.33 8.86
C ILE A 99 21.33 -3.60 10.16
N ASP A 100 20.07 -3.21 10.21
CA ASP A 100 19.18 -3.48 11.34
C ASP A 100 18.32 -4.71 11.00
N THR A 101 18.69 -5.85 11.55
CA THR A 101 17.98 -7.13 11.35
C THR A 101 16.73 -7.29 12.22
N VAL A 102 16.51 -6.39 13.19
CA VAL A 102 15.31 -6.40 14.04
C VAL A 102 14.21 -5.61 13.36
N MET A 103 14.55 -4.43 12.85
CA MET A 103 13.62 -3.57 12.11
C MET A 103 13.56 -3.89 10.62
N ASN A 104 14.44 -4.76 10.11
CA ASN A 104 14.61 -5.07 8.68
C ASN A 104 14.85 -3.81 7.83
N ILE A 105 15.80 -2.98 8.27
CA ILE A 105 16.14 -1.72 7.60
C ILE A 105 17.63 -1.70 7.26
N LEU A 106 17.93 -1.41 6.01
CA LEU A 106 19.28 -1.11 5.53
C LEU A 106 19.52 0.40 5.62
N THR A 107 20.67 0.81 6.17
CA THR A 107 21.09 2.21 6.18
C THR A 107 22.36 2.39 5.36
N LEU A 108 22.31 3.27 4.36
CA LEU A 108 23.44 3.63 3.50
C LEU A 108 24.29 4.74 4.14
N GLU A 109 25.51 4.95 3.65
CA GLU A 109 26.38 6.06 4.10
C GLU A 109 25.75 7.44 3.90
N ASP A 110 24.93 7.60 2.86
CA ASP A 110 24.17 8.84 2.60
C ASP A 110 23.07 9.11 3.65
N GLY A 111 22.96 8.28 4.68
CA GLY A 111 21.94 8.35 5.74
C GLY A 111 20.57 7.83 5.30
N LYS A 112 20.46 7.32 4.07
CA LYS A 112 19.21 6.79 3.51
C LYS A 112 18.86 5.46 4.15
N LYS A 113 17.61 5.33 4.59
CA LYS A 113 17.05 4.11 5.18
C LYS A 113 16.12 3.42 4.19
N ILE A 114 16.39 2.15 3.90
CA ILE A 114 15.64 1.34 2.94
C ILE A 114 15.12 0.11 3.69
N PRO A 115 13.79 -0.05 3.86
CA PRO A 115 13.20 -1.28 4.39
C PRO A 115 13.47 -2.46 3.46
N PHE A 116 13.73 -3.66 4.02
CA PHE A 116 13.98 -4.86 3.21
C PHE A 116 12.79 -5.22 2.34
N ASP A 117 11.56 -4.98 2.81
CA ASP A 117 10.33 -5.18 2.04
C ASP A 117 10.25 -4.36 0.74
N CYS A 118 11.00 -3.25 0.66
CA CYS A 118 11.03 -2.40 -0.51
C CYS A 118 12.16 -2.76 -1.48
N ILE A 119 13.10 -3.63 -1.10
CA ILE A 119 14.22 -4.02 -1.94
C ILE A 119 13.74 -5.02 -2.99
N LEU A 120 14.08 -4.77 -4.25
CA LEU A 120 13.75 -5.64 -5.37
C LEU A 120 14.97 -6.44 -5.84
N ALA A 121 16.14 -5.82 -5.82
CA ALA A 121 17.41 -6.45 -6.17
C ALA A 121 18.55 -5.79 -5.40
N ILE A 122 19.55 -6.57 -5.04
CA ILE A 122 20.79 -6.08 -4.44
C ILE A 122 21.97 -6.87 -5.00
N GLU A 123 22.97 -6.13 -5.48
CA GLU A 123 24.21 -6.66 -6.00
C GLU A 123 25.35 -6.07 -5.19
N CYS A 124 26.22 -6.93 -4.65
CA CYS A 124 27.43 -6.50 -3.97
C CYS A 124 28.56 -6.46 -4.98
N GLU A 125 29.20 -5.31 -5.11
CA GLU A 125 30.37 -5.14 -5.97
C GLU A 125 31.57 -5.76 -5.22
N ASN A 126 31.71 -7.08 -5.38
CA ASN A 126 32.89 -7.76 -4.90
C ASN A 126 34.05 -7.37 -5.83
N ASP A 127 34.96 -6.54 -5.33
CA ASP A 127 36.28 -6.38 -5.93
C ASP A 127 36.92 -7.77 -6.08
N GLU A 128 36.84 -8.34 -7.30
CA GLU A 128 37.68 -9.45 -7.70
C GLU A 128 39.14 -8.99 -7.59
N LYS A 129 39.83 -9.48 -6.55
CA LYS A 129 41.28 -9.45 -6.45
C LYS A 129 41.89 -10.80 -6.81
#